data_AF-A0A849QQ96-F1
#
_entry.id   AF-A0A849QQ96-F1
#
_cell.length_a   1.000
_cell.length_b   1.000
_cell.length_c   1.000
_cell.angle_alpha   90.00
_cell.angle_beta   90.00
_cell.angle_gamma   90.00
#
_symmetry.space_group_name_H-M   'P 1'
#
loop_
_entity.id
_entity.type
_entity.pdbx_description
1 polymer ?
#
loop_
_entity_poly.entity_id
_entity_poly.type
_entity_poly.pdbx_seq_one_letter_code
_entity_poly.pdbx_strand_id
1 'polypeptide(L)' 'MKDSRGTQILIGDRVKVLWNFDNNIHEGDVFRVDRKHIEVDIAMHRISVHDHKKITKLHETKKKHR' A
#
# COMPACT_ATOMS: atom_id res chain seq x y z
N MET A 1 -8.22 4.98 5.08
CA MET A 1 -6.97 5.73 5.37
C MET A 1 -6.56 6.47 4.11
N LYS A 2 -5.77 7.55 4.18
CA LYS A 2 -5.23 8.24 2.99
C LYS A 2 -3.73 7.96 2.84
N ASP A 3 -3.26 7.75 1.61
CA ASP A 3 -1.85 7.54 1.29
C ASP A 3 -1.02 8.84 1.43
N SER A 4 0.27 8.76 1.13
CA SER A 4 1.22 9.90 1.16
C SER A 4 0.80 11.09 0.28
N ARG A 5 -0.09 10.88 -0.70
CA ARG A 5 -0.61 11.89 -1.64
C ARG A 5 -2.04 12.29 -1.32
N GLY A 6 -2.59 11.86 -0.18
CA GLY A 6 -3.96 12.14 0.21
C GLY A 6 -5.02 11.29 -0.51
N THR A 7 -4.60 10.27 -1.27
CA THR A 7 -5.50 9.38 -2.00
C THR A 7 -6.08 8.35 -1.04
N GLN A 8 -7.39 8.10 -1.12
CA GLN A 8 -8.05 7.11 -0.28
C GLN A 8 -7.53 5.70 -0.61
N ILE A 9 -7.10 4.99 0.45
CA ILE A 9 -6.73 3.58 0.45
C ILE A 9 -7.94 2.76 0.90
N LEU A 10 -8.24 1.71 0.14
CA LEU A 10 -9.30 0.73 0.34
C LEU A 10 -8.73 -0.69 0.31
N ILE A 11 -9.50 -1.64 0.84
CA ILE A 11 -9.18 -3.06 0.74
C ILE A 11 -9.20 -3.48 -0.74
N GLY A 12 -8.20 -4.25 -1.16
CA GLY A 12 -7.98 -4.67 -2.55
C GLY A 12 -7.17 -3.66 -3.40
N ASP A 13 -6.86 -2.48 -2.88
CA ASP A 13 -5.96 -1.56 -3.58
C ASP A 13 -4.53 -2.12 -3.59
N ARG A 14 -3.86 -2.01 -4.74
CA ARG A 14 -2.43 -2.28 -4.83
C ARG A 14 -1.62 -1.07 -4.37
N VAL A 15 -0.63 -1.28 -3.50
CA VAL A 15 0.15 -0.20 -2.87
C VAL A 15 1.65 -0.51 -2.90
N LYS A 16 2.45 0.55 -2.85
CA LYS A 16 3.87 0.53 -2.47
C LYS A 16 4.00 0.93 -1.00
N VAL A 17 4.78 0.18 -0.25
CA VAL A 17 5.08 0.40 1.16
C VAL A 17 6.59 0.51 1.35
N LEU A 18 7.06 1.63 1.90
CA LEU A 18 8.41 1.69 2.46
C LEU A 18 8.40 1.07 3.86
N TRP A 19 8.93 -0.14 3.99
CA TRP A 19 8.91 -0.88 5.25
C TRP A 19 10.15 -0.55 6.09
N ASN A 20 9.94 -0.09 7.33
CA ASN A 20 11.06 0.39 8.16
C ASN A 20 11.95 -0.73 8.69
N PHE A 21 11.46 -1.97 8.69
CA PHE A 21 12.21 -3.10 9.23
C PHE A 21 13.44 -3.41 8.38
N ASP A 22 13.29 -3.40 7.06
CA ASP A 22 14.37 -3.66 6.10
C ASP A 22 14.73 -2.45 5.24
N ASN A 23 14.04 -1.32 5.44
CA ASN A 23 14.20 -0.07 4.70
C ASN A 23 14.01 -0.23 3.18
N ASN A 24 13.25 -1.23 2.74
CA ASN A 24 12.96 -1.49 1.33
C ASN A 24 11.51 -1.15 0.97
N ILE A 25 11.28 -0.99 -0.33
CA ILE A 25 9.94 -0.82 -0.90
C ILE A 25 9.37 -2.19 -1.23
N HIS A 26 8.22 -2.49 -0.64
CA HIS A 26 7.44 -3.69 -0.94
C HIS A 26 6.17 -3.29 -1.70
N GLU A 27 5.78 -4.12 -2.64
CA GLU A 27 4.50 -4.00 -3.35
C GLU A 27 3.56 -5.12 -2.91
N GLY A 28 2.31 -4.76 -2.70
CA GLY A 28 1.30 -5.73 -2.30
C GLY A 28 -0.10 -5.18 -2.35
N ASP A 29 -1.04 -6.05 -2.01
CA ASP A 29 -2.46 -5.73 -2.02
C ASP A 29 -2.95 -5.46 -0.59
N VAL A 30 -3.77 -4.43 -0.43
CA VAL A 30 -4.30 -4.06 0.88
C VAL A 30 -5.31 -5.11 1.33
N PHE A 31 -4.98 -5.85 2.38
CA PHE A 31 -5.85 -6.86 2.97
C PHE A 31 -6.82 -6.25 3.98
N ARG A 32 -6.35 -5.29 4.78
CA ARG A 32 -7.14 -4.65 5.85
C ARG A 32 -6.81 -3.17 5.97
N VAL A 33 -7.83 -2.36 6.25
CA VAL A 33 -7.69 -0.92 6.52
C VAL A 33 -8.41 -0.57 7.80
N ASP A 34 -7.65 -0.21 8.84
CA ASP A 34 -8.17 0.35 10.07
C ASP A 34 -7.82 1.85 10.16
N ARG A 35 -8.36 2.55 11.18
CA ARG A 35 -8.05 3.98 11.38
C ARG A 35 -6.59 4.25 11.74
N LYS A 36 -5.89 3.25 12.30
CA LYS A 36 -4.53 3.39 12.87
C LYS A 36 -3.42 2.76 12.03
N HIS A 37 -3.75 1.79 11.18
CA HIS A 37 -2.80 1.06 10.36
C HIS A 37 -3.52 0.39 9.19
N ILE A 38 -2.75 -0.11 8.23
CA ILE A 38 -3.23 -1.03 7.21
C ILE A 38 -2.38 -2.31 7.25
N GLU A 39 -2.96 -3.40 6.78
CA GLU A 39 -2.22 -4.64 6.50
C GLU A 39 -2.15 -4.82 4.98
N VAL A 40 -0.94 -5.07 4.50
CA VAL A 40 -0.64 -5.29 3.08
C VAL A 40 -0.11 -6.71 2.92
N ASP A 41 -0.74 -7.46 2.04
CA ASP A 41 -0.30 -8.79 1.65
C ASP A 41 0.81 -8.66 0.60
N ILE A 42 2.01 -9.11 0.95
CA ILE A 42 3.21 -9.04 0.12
C ILE A 42 3.73 -10.45 -0.15
N ALA A 43 3.41 -11.00 -1.32
CA ALA A 43 3.81 -12.33 -1.79
C ALA A 43 3.59 -13.50 -0.81
N MET A 44 4.42 -13.65 0.23
CA MET A 44 4.38 -14.72 1.24
C MET A 44 4.23 -14.21 2.68
N HIS A 45 4.13 -12.89 2.89
CA HIS A 45 4.06 -12.29 4.22
C HIS A 45 2.99 -11.21 4.27
N ARG A 46 2.59 -10.82 5.48
CA ARG A 46 1.75 -9.63 5.71
C ARG A 46 2.55 -8.58 6.45
N ILE A 47 2.52 -7.37 5.94
CA ILE A 47 3.13 -6.21 6.59
C ILE A 47 2.02 -5.34 7.17
N SER A 48 2.14 -5.04 8.47
CA SER A 48 1.34 -4.00 9.11
C SER A 48 2.07 -2.66 9.06
N VAL A 49 1.40 -1.62 8.57
CA VAL A 49 1.97 -0.30 8.38
C VAL A 49 1.12 0.74 9.11
N HIS A 50 1.73 1.41 10.08
CA HIS A 50 1.08 2.46 10.88
C HIS A 50 1.28 3.87 10.29
N ASP A 51 2.38 4.09 9.55
CA ASP A 51 2.68 5.38 8.95
C ASP A 51 2.16 5.46 7.52
N HIS A 52 1.04 6.17 7.37
CA HIS A 52 0.38 6.37 6.09
C HIS A 52 1.23 7.17 5.08
N LYS A 53 2.24 7.92 5.53
CA LYS A 53 3.15 8.65 4.63
C LYS A 53 4.12 7.72 3.90
N LYS A 54 4.27 6.48 4.37
CA LYS A 54 5.12 5.45 3.75
C LYS A 54 4.37 4.57 2.75
N ILE A 55 3.10 4.89 2.52
CA ILE A 55 2.22 4.12 1.65
C ILE A 55 1.87 4.99 0.46
N THR A 56 1.98 4.42 -0.74
CA THR A 56 1.63 5.09 -1.99
C THR A 56 0.74 4.16 -2.81
N LYS A 57 -0.48 4.58 -3.13
CA LYS A 57 -1.40 3.79 -3.94
C LYS A 57 -0.91 3.69 -5.38
N LEU A 58 -0.86 2.47 -5.92
CA LEU A 58 -0.59 2.29 -7.34
C LEU A 58 -1.90 2.47 -8.11
N HIS A 59 -1.93 3.45 -9.01
CA HIS A 59 -2.96 3.48 -10.03
C HIS A 59 -2.60 2.44 -11.08
N GLU A 60 -3.53 1.56 -11.44
CA GLU A 60 -3.37 0.80 -12.68
C GLU A 60 -3.20 1.82 -13.81
N THR A 61 -1.97 1.93 -14.33
CA THR A 61 -1.78 2.50 -15.65
C THR A 61 -2.57 1.61 -16.59
N LYS A 62 -3.78 2.06 -16.97
CA LYS A 62 -4.43 1.56 -18.18
C LYS A 62 -3.36 1.63 -19.26
N LYS A 63 -2.78 0.49 -19.63
CA LYS A 63 -1.91 0.40 -20.80
C LYS A 63 -2.72 0.98 -21.95
N LYS A 64 -2.39 2.20 -22.40
CA LYS A 64 -2.91 2.72 -23.67
C LYS A 64 -2.39 1.76 -24.72
N HIS A 65 -3.23 0.81 -25.15
CA HIS A 65 -3.04 0.17 -26.44
C HIS A 65 -3.21 1.28 -27.48
N ARG A 66 -2.11 1.56 -28.17
CA ARG A 66 -2.02 2.45 -29.31
C ARG A 66 -2.03 1.60 -30.56
#